data_AF-A0A2X3DVY7-F1
#
_entry.id   AF-A0A2X3DVY7-F1
#
_cell.length_a   1.000
_cell.length_b   1.000
_cell.length_c   1.000
_cell.angle_alpha   90.00
_cell.angle_beta   90.00
_cell.angle_gamma   90.00
#
_symmetry.space_group_name_H-M   'P 1'
#
loop_
_entity.id
_entity.type
_entity.pdbx_description
1 polymer ?
#
loop_
_entity_poly.entity_id
_entity_poly.type
_entity_poly.pdbx_seq_one_letter_code
_entity_poly.pdbx_strand_id
1 'polypeptide(L)'
;MNGPTDVIKAATNFQSHLTSNVCNIAQRAAIAALTGPMDAVEQMRQAFDQRRQTIVRMLSEIDGLQVPVPRGAFYVYPDCDGLVWTQLGRGAYRVLFPVGSHDFGQG
;
A
#
# COMPACT_ATOMS: atom_id res chain seq x y z
N MET A 1 -13.05 -13.94 12.64
CA MET A 1 -12.81 -12.47 12.68
C MET A 1 -12.16 -12.15 14.01
N ASN A 2 -11.39 -11.07 14.09
CA ASN A 2 -10.76 -10.60 15.33
C ASN A 2 -11.24 -9.17 15.61
N GLY A 3 -11.61 -8.85 16.86
CA GLY A 3 -12.25 -7.59 17.24
C GLY A 3 -13.29 -7.74 18.36
N PRO A 4 -14.01 -6.66 18.72
CA PRO A 4 -15.07 -6.68 19.74
C PRO A 4 -16.18 -7.69 19.42
N THR A 5 -16.66 -8.41 20.42
CA THR A 5 -17.58 -9.54 20.21
C THR A 5 -18.93 -9.12 19.62
N ASP A 6 -19.46 -7.98 20.01
CA ASP A 6 -20.68 -7.38 19.48
C ASP A 6 -20.54 -7.04 17.99
N VAL A 7 -19.41 -6.43 17.61
CA VAL A 7 -19.09 -6.09 16.22
C VAL A 7 -18.93 -7.35 15.36
N ILE A 8 -18.21 -8.37 15.85
CA ILE A 8 -18.02 -9.64 15.12
C ILE A 8 -19.37 -10.33 14.87
N LYS A 9 -20.25 -10.37 15.87
CA LYS A 9 -21.58 -10.97 15.72
C LYS A 9 -22.39 -10.25 14.65
N ALA A 10 -22.42 -8.92 14.69
CA ALA A 10 -23.11 -8.12 13.68
C ALA A 10 -22.53 -8.35 12.27
N ALA A 11 -21.21 -8.33 12.12
CA ALA A 11 -20.53 -8.59 10.85
C ALA A 11 -20.77 -10.00 10.32
N THR A 12 -20.85 -11.01 11.20
CA THR A 12 -21.10 -12.41 10.82
C THR A 12 -22.53 -12.58 10.29
N ASN A 13 -23.52 -11.99 10.97
CA ASN A 13 -24.91 -11.99 10.50
C ASN A 13 -25.06 -11.26 9.16
N PHE A 14 -24.34 -10.15 8.98
CA PHE A 14 -24.34 -9.43 7.72
C PHE A 14 -23.73 -10.27 6.58
N GLN A 15 -22.58 -10.89 6.80
CA GLN A 15 -21.90 -11.72 5.82
C GLN A 15 -22.76 -12.92 5.37
N SER A 16 -23.52 -13.56 6.26
CA SER A 16 -24.34 -14.72 5.91
C SER A 16 -25.41 -14.41 4.85
N HIS A 17 -25.86 -13.16 4.76
CA HIS A 17 -26.83 -12.70 3.76
C HIS A 17 -26.19 -12.12 2.49
N LEU A 18 -24.87 -11.94 2.45
CA LEU A 18 -24.15 -11.42 1.28
C LEU A 18 -23.49 -12.52 0.45
N THR A 19 -22.68 -13.34 1.10
CA THR A 19 -21.81 -14.31 0.42
C THR A 19 -21.81 -15.68 1.08
N SER A 20 -22.63 -15.89 2.12
CA SER A 20 -22.65 -17.12 2.91
C SER A 20 -21.26 -17.46 3.48
N ASN A 21 -20.82 -18.71 3.34
CA ASN A 21 -19.51 -19.17 3.82
C ASN A 21 -18.42 -19.05 2.75
N VAL A 22 -17.20 -18.81 3.20
CA VAL A 22 -15.99 -18.82 2.35
C VAL A 22 -15.78 -20.22 1.77
N CYS A 23 -15.18 -20.32 0.57
CA CYS A 23 -14.81 -21.59 -0.07
C CYS A 23 -14.05 -22.53 0.89
N ASN A 24 -14.56 -23.77 1.07
CA ASN A 24 -14.00 -24.74 2.02
C ASN A 24 -12.57 -25.17 1.68
N ILE A 25 -12.24 -25.32 0.38
CA ILE A 25 -10.90 -25.66 -0.08
C ILE A 25 -9.92 -24.53 0.25
N ALA A 26 -10.34 -23.28 0.03
CA ALA A 26 -9.53 -22.12 0.38
C ALA A 26 -9.29 -22.03 1.91
N GLN A 27 -10.28 -22.37 2.74
CA GLN A 27 -10.11 -22.44 4.19
C GLN A 27 -9.08 -23.50 4.61
N ARG A 28 -9.13 -24.70 4.00
CA ARG A 28 -8.14 -25.77 4.26
C ARG A 28 -6.73 -25.35 3.83
N ALA A 29 -6.60 -24.70 2.67
CA ALA A 29 -5.34 -24.16 2.19
C ALA A 29 -4.80 -23.05 3.11
N ALA A 30 -5.68 -22.16 3.59
CA ALA A 30 -5.30 -21.08 4.51
C ALA A 30 -4.78 -21.62 5.85
N ILE A 31 -5.37 -22.71 6.38
CA ILE A 31 -4.84 -23.38 7.58
C ILE A 31 -3.43 -23.89 7.31
N ALA A 32 -3.22 -24.61 6.21
CA ALA A 32 -1.90 -25.13 5.85
C ALA A 32 -0.86 -24.01 5.65
N ALA A 33 -1.27 -22.89 5.03
CA ALA A 33 -0.42 -21.72 4.84
C ALA A 33 -0.07 -21.03 6.18
N LEU A 34 -0.99 -21.02 7.14
CA LEU A 34 -0.78 -20.39 8.44
C LEU A 34 0.06 -21.25 9.40
N THR A 35 -0.13 -22.57 9.38
CA THR A 35 0.54 -23.49 10.33
C THR A 35 1.78 -24.15 9.75
N GLY A 36 2.02 -24.01 8.44
CA GLY A 36 3.17 -24.57 7.74
C GLY A 36 4.44 -23.72 7.85
N PRO A 37 5.51 -24.11 7.14
CA PRO A 37 6.76 -23.36 7.12
C PRO A 37 6.60 -22.02 6.38
N MET A 38 7.35 -21.00 6.83
CA MET A 38 7.28 -19.63 6.29
C MET A 38 8.35 -19.31 5.23
N ASP A 39 9.10 -20.31 4.76
CA ASP A 39 10.23 -20.11 3.82
C ASP A 39 9.80 -19.40 2.53
N ALA A 40 8.62 -19.74 2.01
CA ALA A 40 8.05 -19.09 0.83
C ALA A 40 7.78 -17.60 1.06
N VAL A 41 7.38 -17.20 2.27
CA VAL A 41 7.14 -15.79 2.63
C VAL A 41 8.45 -15.03 2.67
N GLU A 42 9.52 -15.59 3.24
CA GLU A 42 10.83 -14.94 3.26
C GLU A 42 11.42 -14.80 1.85
N GLN A 43 11.30 -15.83 1.00
CA GLN A 43 11.70 -15.73 -0.41
C GLN A 43 10.95 -14.62 -1.14
N MET A 44 9.63 -14.51 -0.94
CA MET A 44 8.83 -13.42 -1.50
C MET A 44 9.26 -12.06 -0.95
N ARG A 45 9.53 -11.94 0.35
CA ARG A 45 9.98 -10.70 1.00
C ARG A 45 11.30 -10.22 0.37
N GLN A 46 12.27 -11.11 0.19
CA GLN A 46 13.56 -10.78 -0.45
C GLN A 46 13.36 -10.31 -1.89
N ALA A 47 12.54 -11.02 -2.67
CA ALA A 47 12.25 -10.65 -4.05
C ALA A 47 11.57 -9.27 -4.14
N PHE A 48 10.60 -8.98 -3.26
CA PHE A 48 9.95 -7.66 -3.22
C PHE A 48 10.89 -6.57 -2.74
N ASP A 49 11.81 -6.85 -1.80
CA ASP A 49 12.79 -5.87 -1.35
C ASP A 49 13.77 -5.49 -2.48
N GLN A 50 14.26 -6.45 -3.25
CA GLN A 50 15.11 -6.20 -4.42
C GLN A 50 14.39 -5.33 -5.48
N ARG A 51 13.11 -5.63 -5.75
CA ARG A 51 12.28 -4.84 -6.67
C ARG A 51 12.07 -3.42 -6.14
N ARG A 52 11.76 -3.29 -4.84
CA ARG A 52 11.58 -2.00 -4.15
C ARG A 52 12.82 -1.13 -4.29
N GLN A 53 14.00 -1.67 -3.98
CA GLN A 53 15.27 -0.95 -4.10
C GLN A 53 15.51 -0.48 -5.55
N THR A 54 15.23 -1.35 -6.53
CA THR A 54 15.41 -1.03 -7.95
C THR A 54 14.48 0.10 -8.40
N ILE A 55 13.20 0.00 -8.10
CA ILE A 55 12.19 1.01 -8.49
C ILE A 55 12.48 2.35 -7.83
N VAL A 56 12.75 2.35 -6.51
CA VAL A 56 13.07 3.59 -5.78
C VAL A 56 14.30 4.26 -6.40
N ARG A 57 15.39 3.52 -6.63
CA ARG A 57 16.60 4.08 -7.26
C ARG A 57 16.29 4.73 -8.61
N MET A 58 15.64 4.00 -9.51
CA MET A 58 15.34 4.50 -10.86
C MET A 58 14.42 5.73 -10.85
N LEU A 59 13.41 5.75 -9.98
CA LEU A 59 12.52 6.90 -9.88
C LEU A 59 13.20 8.11 -9.23
N SER A 60 14.09 7.89 -8.25
CA SER A 60 14.88 8.95 -7.62
C SER A 60 15.88 9.61 -8.57
N GLU A 61 16.22 8.97 -9.69
CA GLU A 61 17.07 9.56 -10.74
C GLU A 61 16.31 10.56 -11.64
N ILE A 62 14.98 10.62 -11.55
CA ILE A 62 14.15 11.53 -12.34
C ILE A 62 14.07 12.89 -11.63
N ASP A 63 14.60 13.93 -12.28
CA ASP A 63 14.50 15.30 -11.75
C ASP A 63 13.04 15.75 -11.61
N GLY A 64 12.71 16.37 -10.48
CA GLY A 64 11.34 16.77 -10.13
C GLY A 64 10.48 15.69 -9.47
N LEU A 65 10.98 14.46 -9.26
CA LEU A 65 10.33 13.45 -8.42
C LEU A 65 10.95 13.37 -7.03
N GLN A 66 10.10 13.35 -6.00
CA GLN A 66 10.50 13.00 -4.64
C GLN A 66 9.98 11.61 -4.32
N VAL A 67 10.89 10.66 -4.02
CA VAL A 67 10.54 9.24 -3.92
C VAL A 67 10.83 8.73 -2.50
N PRO A 68 9.83 8.68 -1.61
CA PRO A 68 10.02 8.12 -0.28
C PRO A 68 10.27 6.62 -0.35
N VAL A 69 11.14 6.12 0.54
CA VAL A 69 11.47 4.70 0.62
C VAL A 69 10.40 3.97 1.45
N PRO A 70 9.58 3.09 0.85
CA PRO A 70 8.53 2.40 1.60
C PRO A 70 9.11 1.36 2.54
N ARG A 71 8.52 1.20 3.73
CA ARG A 71 8.91 0.22 4.76
C ARG A 71 8.14 -1.10 4.68
N GLY A 72 7.10 -1.17 3.85
CA GLY A 72 6.23 -2.33 3.71
C GLY A 72 5.32 -2.21 2.49
N ALA A 73 4.40 -3.17 2.34
CA ALA A 73 3.64 -3.38 1.11
C ALA A 73 4.56 -3.53 -0.13
N PHE A 74 4.00 -3.40 -1.33
CA PHE A 74 4.70 -3.60 -2.60
C PHE A 74 4.47 -2.44 -3.58
N TYR A 75 4.16 -1.26 -3.05
CA TYR A 75 3.91 -0.04 -3.82
C TYR A 75 4.98 1.01 -3.53
N VAL A 76 5.26 1.85 -4.53
CA VAL A 76 6.00 3.10 -4.37
C VAL A 76 5.03 4.27 -4.61
N TYR A 77 5.22 5.36 -3.88
CA TYR A 77 4.35 6.53 -3.97
C TYR A 77 5.20 7.80 -4.15
N PRO A 78 5.70 8.05 -5.38
CA PRO A 78 6.50 9.23 -5.66
C PRO A 78 5.60 10.48 -5.69
N ASP A 79 6.12 11.58 -5.16
CA ASP A 79 5.57 12.92 -5.31
C ASP A 79 6.08 13.53 -6.62
N CYS A 80 5.13 13.99 -7.43
CA CYS A 80 5.33 14.50 -8.79
C CYS A 80 5.17 16.03 -8.90
N ASP A 81 5.04 16.75 -7.79
CA ASP A 81 4.83 18.20 -7.82
C ASP A 81 5.94 18.92 -8.62
N GLY A 82 7.19 18.49 -8.48
CA GLY A 82 8.32 19.06 -9.21
C GLY A 82 8.19 18.98 -10.74
N LEU A 83 7.43 18.01 -11.27
CA LEU A 83 7.17 17.83 -12.70
C LEU A 83 5.99 18.69 -13.19
N VAL A 84 4.87 18.65 -12.46
CA VAL A 84 3.60 19.29 -12.90
C VAL A 84 3.74 20.81 -12.97
N TRP A 85 4.45 21.43 -12.04
CA TRP A 85 4.58 22.89 -11.96
C TRP A 85 5.63 23.47 -12.92
N THR A 86 6.51 22.65 -13.49
CA THR A 86 7.57 23.10 -14.40
C THR A 86 7.03 23.37 -15.81
N GLN A 87 5.99 22.64 -16.25
CA GLN A 87 5.33 22.86 -17.54
C GLN A 87 4.30 24.01 -17.55
N LEU A 88 3.79 24.42 -16.39
CA LEU A 88 2.68 25.40 -16.30
C LEU A 88 3.12 26.82 -15.89
N GLY A 89 4.42 27.06 -15.65
CA GLY A 89 4.94 28.35 -15.22
C GLY A 89 4.64 28.64 -13.74
N ARG A 90 5.66 28.46 -12.88
CA ARG A 90 5.58 28.53 -11.41
C ARG A 90 5.03 29.84 -10.82
N GLY A 91 4.88 30.90 -11.61
CA GLY A 91 4.44 32.23 -11.15
C GLY A 91 2.92 32.46 -11.11
N ALA A 92 2.13 31.73 -11.91
CA ALA A 92 0.73 32.11 -12.14
C ALA A 92 -0.28 31.48 -11.16
N TYR A 93 0.06 30.38 -10.47
CA TYR A 93 -0.95 29.54 -9.80
C TYR A 93 -0.81 29.39 -8.28
N ARG A 94 0.26 29.91 -7.65
CA ARG A 94 0.42 29.88 -6.18
C ARG A 94 -0.67 30.66 -5.42
N VAL A 95 -1.47 31.46 -6.14
CA VAL A 95 -2.56 32.27 -5.58
C VAL A 95 -3.94 31.61 -5.74
N LEU A 96 -4.08 30.60 -6.63
CA LEU A 96 -5.39 30.05 -7.00
C LEU A 96 -5.81 28.84 -6.16
N PHE A 97 -4.87 28.06 -5.63
CA PHE A 97 -5.15 26.96 -4.70
C PHE A 97 -4.04 26.88 -3.64
N PRO A 98 -4.29 27.28 -2.38
CA PRO A 98 -3.35 27.05 -1.31
C PRO A 98 -3.38 25.55 -0.98
N VAL A 99 -2.58 24.76 -1.69
CA VAL A 99 -2.29 23.39 -1.26
C VAL A 99 -1.46 23.52 0.00
N GLY A 100 -2.10 23.33 1.15
CA GLY A 100 -1.42 23.24 2.43
C GLY A 100 -0.33 22.17 2.31
N SER A 101 0.82 22.45 2.90
CA SER A 101 1.92 21.49 3.07
C SER A 101 1.43 20.31 3.89
N HIS A 102 0.74 19.37 3.26
CA HIS A 102 0.56 18.05 3.82
C HIS A 102 1.91 17.35 3.69
N ASP A 103 2.68 17.52 4.77
CA ASP A 103 3.80 16.69 5.13
C ASP A 103 3.32 15.22 5.06
N PHE A 104 3.55 14.55 3.93
CA PHE A 104 3.52 13.09 3.85
C PHE A 104 4.80 12.55 4.53
N GLY A 105 5.01 13.00 5.76
CA GLY A 105 6.01 12.56 6.69
C GLY A 105 5.40 11.50 7.59
N GLN A 106 5.85 10.26 7.39
CA GLN A 106 6.01 9.23 8.41
C GLN A 106 4.77 8.86 9.26
N GLY A 107 4.03 7.87 8.76
CA GLY A 107 3.30 6.89 9.57
C GLY A 107 3.82 5.50 9.26
#